data_AF-A0A8H7U9P8-F1
#
_entry.id   AF-A0A8H7U9P8-F1
#
_cell.length_a   1.000
_cell.length_b   1.000
_cell.length_c   1.000
_cell.angle_alpha   90.00
_cell.angle_beta   90.00
_cell.angle_gamma   90.00
#
_symmetry.space_group_name_H-M   'P 1'
#
loop_
_entity.id
_entity.type
_entity.pdbx_description
1 polymer ?
#
loop_
_entity_poly.entity_id
_entity_poly.type
_entity_poly.pdbx_seq_one_letter_code
_entity_poly.pdbx_strand_id
1 'polypeptide(L)'
;MAQAESNPSSNAEPVHATLSEDNEVEQQNQTEEIPAEKEEATSQYSDSEPKETPVPKDKVHLNLLLVSGKRMHIEVVKADTISNVKALVLKQWPIEWNNSKPSSVDELNIIYLGKFLANESSLECKIT
;
A
#
# COMPACT_ATOMS: atom_id res chain seq x y z
N MET A 1 -54.70 26.73 -12.12
CA MET A 1 -53.63 26.19 -13.00
C MET A 1 -53.05 27.32 -13.81
N ALA A 2 -51.84 27.76 -13.48
CA ALA A 2 -50.96 28.57 -14.33
C ALA A 2 -49.54 28.44 -13.76
N GLN A 3 -48.65 27.80 -14.52
CA GLN A 3 -47.24 27.62 -14.20
C GLN A 3 -46.44 28.75 -14.86
N ALA A 4 -45.43 29.24 -14.17
CA ALA A 4 -44.36 30.06 -14.73
C ALA A 4 -43.06 29.74 -13.97
N GLU A 5 -42.24 28.86 -14.53
CA GLU A 5 -40.83 28.73 -14.15
C GLU A 5 -39.99 29.33 -15.27
N SER A 6 -39.13 30.26 -14.88
CA SER A 6 -38.30 31.08 -15.74
C SER A 6 -36.86 30.57 -15.75
N ASN A 7 -36.31 30.46 -16.97
CA ASN A 7 -34.90 30.35 -17.36
C ASN A 7 -34.19 29.00 -17.13
N PRO A 8 -33.38 28.58 -18.12
CA PRO A 8 -32.00 29.08 -18.18
C PRO A 8 -31.53 29.58 -19.56
N SER A 9 -30.67 30.60 -19.48
CA SER A 9 -29.90 31.21 -20.56
C SER A 9 -28.72 30.32 -20.98
N SER A 10 -28.62 30.09 -22.30
CA SER A 10 -27.44 30.12 -23.17
C SER A 10 -26.10 29.64 -22.60
N ASN A 11 -25.49 28.62 -23.22
CA ASN A 11 -24.25 28.83 -23.99
C ASN A 11 -23.85 27.60 -24.84
N ALA A 12 -23.25 27.92 -25.99
CA ALA A 12 -22.29 27.17 -26.79
C ALA A 12 -22.77 26.06 -27.75
N GLU A 13 -22.50 26.36 -29.02
CA GLU A 13 -22.75 25.62 -30.26
C GLU A 13 -21.91 24.34 -30.42
N PRO A 14 -22.35 23.41 -31.30
CA PRO A 14 -21.61 22.22 -31.68
C PRO A 14 -20.71 22.50 -32.87
N VAL A 15 -19.41 22.19 -32.76
CA VAL A 15 -18.50 22.17 -33.92
C VAL A 15 -17.88 20.79 -34.07
N HIS A 16 -18.45 19.94 -34.91
CA HIS A 16 -17.67 18.92 -35.63
C HIS A 16 -18.36 18.66 -36.96
N ALA A 17 -17.84 19.32 -38.00
CA ALA A 17 -18.16 19.04 -39.38
C ALA A 17 -17.11 18.08 -39.96
N THR A 18 -17.60 17.18 -40.84
CA THR A 18 -16.88 16.63 -42.00
C THR A 18 -15.81 15.56 -41.72
N LEU A 19 -15.65 14.49 -42.49
CA LEU A 19 -16.35 13.73 -43.55
C LEU A 19 -15.59 12.39 -43.63
N SER A 20 -16.29 11.37 -44.10
CA SER A 20 -15.89 10.18 -44.90
C SER A 20 -14.42 10.05 -45.34
N GLU A 21 -13.78 8.87 -45.48
CA GLU A 21 -14.07 7.76 -46.41
C GLU A 21 -13.04 6.62 -46.17
N ASP A 22 -13.44 5.39 -46.53
CA ASP A 22 -12.72 4.20 -47.07
C ASP A 22 -11.19 3.98 -46.85
N ASN A 23 -10.59 2.80 -46.98
CA ASN A 23 -10.88 1.36 -46.98
C ASN A 23 -9.50 0.71 -47.32
N GLU A 24 -9.29 -0.55 -46.90
CA GLU A 24 -8.32 -1.54 -47.43
C GLU A 24 -6.77 -1.47 -47.21
N VAL A 25 -6.31 -2.53 -46.52
CA VAL A 25 -5.21 -3.51 -46.78
C VAL A 25 -3.78 -3.00 -47.10
N GLU A 26 -2.78 -3.38 -46.28
CA GLU A 26 -1.89 -4.56 -46.52
C GLU A 26 -0.64 -4.54 -45.61
N GLN A 27 -0.16 -5.73 -45.29
CA GLN A 27 0.98 -6.07 -44.44
C GLN A 27 2.31 -5.53 -44.95
N GLN A 28 3.17 -5.00 -44.06
CA GLN A 28 4.63 -5.12 -44.22
C GLN A 28 5.31 -5.34 -42.86
N ASN A 29 5.85 -6.54 -42.73
CA ASN A 29 6.77 -7.00 -41.70
C ASN A 29 8.09 -6.24 -41.81
N GLN A 30 8.56 -5.59 -40.75
CA GLN A 30 9.97 -5.24 -40.60
C GLN A 30 10.40 -5.29 -39.14
N THR A 31 11.10 -6.38 -38.85
CA THR A 31 11.98 -6.62 -37.73
C THR A 31 12.87 -5.41 -37.47
N GLU A 32 12.68 -4.74 -36.34
CA GLU A 32 13.67 -3.81 -35.82
C GLU A 32 14.55 -4.60 -34.85
N GLU A 33 15.77 -4.87 -35.32
CA GLU A 33 16.84 -5.53 -34.61
C GLU A 33 17.23 -4.68 -33.40
N ILE A 34 16.82 -5.09 -32.21
CA ILE A 34 17.43 -4.61 -30.96
C ILE A 34 18.86 -5.16 -30.89
N PRO A 35 19.91 -4.31 -30.89
CA PRO A 35 21.27 -4.77 -30.74
C PRO A 35 21.47 -5.34 -29.34
N ALA A 36 21.80 -6.63 -29.30
CA ALA A 36 22.34 -7.30 -28.15
C ALA A 36 23.79 -6.84 -27.90
N GLU A 37 24.03 -6.23 -26.74
CA GLU A 37 25.28 -6.20 -25.95
C GLU A 37 25.08 -5.10 -24.89
N LYS A 38 25.20 -5.31 -23.58
CA LYS A 38 25.83 -6.35 -22.80
C LYS A 38 25.03 -6.59 -21.53
N GLU A 39 24.95 -7.86 -21.18
CA GLU A 39 24.66 -8.33 -19.84
C GLU A 39 25.70 -7.77 -18.86
N GLU A 40 25.27 -6.88 -17.97
CA GLU A 40 25.80 -6.82 -16.62
C GLU A 40 24.64 -7.02 -15.65
N ALA A 41 24.08 -8.23 -15.70
CA ALA A 41 23.39 -8.80 -14.56
C ALA A 41 24.42 -9.08 -13.45
N THR A 42 24.88 -8.04 -12.76
CA THR A 42 25.46 -8.20 -11.43
C THR A 42 24.29 -8.46 -10.48
N SER A 43 23.82 -9.71 -10.47
CA SER A 43 23.09 -10.25 -9.32
C SER A 43 24.08 -10.34 -8.17
N GLN A 44 24.28 -9.21 -7.49
CA GLN A 44 24.79 -9.23 -6.13
C GLN A 44 23.68 -9.79 -5.25
N TYR A 45 23.52 -11.12 -5.28
CA TYR A 45 23.19 -11.86 -4.07
C TYR A 45 24.37 -11.64 -3.14
N SER A 46 24.36 -10.49 -2.47
CA SER A 46 25.08 -10.31 -1.25
C SER A 46 24.48 -11.31 -0.28
N ASP A 47 25.10 -12.48 -0.23
CA ASP A 47 25.15 -13.38 0.92
C ASP A 47 25.77 -12.60 2.08
N SER A 48 25.07 -11.54 2.51
CA SER A 48 25.26 -10.95 3.80
C SER A 48 24.50 -11.86 4.72
N GLU A 49 25.20 -12.89 5.20
CA GLU A 49 24.86 -13.53 6.47
C GLU A 49 24.32 -12.42 7.39
N PRO A 50 23.06 -12.48 7.83
CA PRO A 50 22.53 -11.45 8.69
C PRO A 50 23.38 -11.50 9.95
N LYS A 51 24.33 -10.56 10.07
CA LYS A 51 24.88 -10.20 11.37
C LYS A 51 23.66 -9.90 12.21
N GLU A 52 23.27 -10.86 13.04
CA GLU A 52 22.30 -10.68 14.10
C GLU A 52 22.92 -9.62 15.01
N THR A 53 22.69 -8.36 14.67
CA THR A 53 22.94 -7.27 15.59
C THR A 53 22.03 -7.58 16.77
N PRO A 54 22.60 -7.74 17.98
CA PRO A 54 21.79 -8.05 19.13
C PRO A 54 20.76 -6.94 19.26
N VAL A 55 19.49 -7.31 19.12
CA VAL A 55 18.37 -6.40 19.33
C VAL A 55 18.62 -5.74 20.68
N PRO A 56 18.75 -4.40 20.74
CA PRO A 56 18.94 -3.71 22.01
C PRO A 56 17.90 -4.22 23.00
N LYS A 57 18.26 -4.46 24.26
CA LYS A 57 17.37 -5.11 25.24
C LYS A 57 15.99 -4.46 25.35
N ASP A 58 15.89 -3.20 24.95
CA ASP A 58 14.69 -2.37 24.96
C ASP A 58 13.83 -2.50 23.71
N LYS A 59 14.29 -3.16 22.65
CA LYS A 59 13.55 -3.33 21.40
C LYS A 59 13.00 -4.75 21.27
N VAL A 60 11.88 -4.89 20.57
CA VAL A 60 11.27 -6.16 20.20
C VAL A 60 10.82 -6.14 18.76
N HIS A 61 10.96 -7.29 18.10
CA HIS A 61 10.39 -7.51 16.78
C HIS A 61 9.01 -8.11 16.93
N LEU A 62 8.00 -7.43 16.39
CA LEU A 62 6.65 -7.94 16.31
C LEU A 62 6.40 -8.52 14.93
N ASN A 63 5.94 -9.77 14.91
CA ASN A 63 5.44 -10.46 13.74
C ASN A 63 3.91 -10.42 13.79
N LEU A 64 3.32 -9.51 13.03
CA LEU A 64 1.88 -9.28 13.01
C LEU A 64 1.25 -10.13 11.92
N LEU A 65 0.14 -10.81 12.25
CA LEU A 65 -0.71 -11.50 11.30
C LEU A 65 -1.98 -10.68 11.10
N LEU A 66 -2.25 -10.28 9.86
CA LEU A 66 -3.50 -9.62 9.51
C LEU A 66 -4.59 -10.67 9.26
N VAL A 67 -5.86 -10.26 9.37
CA VAL A 67 -7.02 -11.12 9.09
C VAL A 67 -7.04 -11.69 7.67
N SER A 68 -6.33 -11.05 6.74
CA SER A 68 -6.12 -11.53 5.37
C SER A 68 -5.13 -12.70 5.26
N GLY A 69 -4.46 -13.08 6.36
CA GLY A 69 -3.41 -14.10 6.41
C GLY A 69 -2.01 -13.58 6.07
N LYS A 70 -1.87 -12.30 5.72
CA LYS A 70 -0.57 -11.67 5.42
C LYS A 70 0.19 -11.29 6.68
N ARG A 71 1.52 -11.27 6.60
CA ARG A 71 2.42 -11.00 7.72
C ARG A 71 3.19 -9.70 7.54
N MET A 72 3.29 -8.92 8.62
CA MET A 72 4.11 -7.71 8.68
C MET A 72 5.08 -7.79 9.84
N HIS A 73 6.28 -7.30 9.60
CA HIS A 73 7.34 -7.23 10.60
C HIS A 73 7.56 -5.76 10.98
N ILE A 74 7.51 -5.46 12.27
CA ILE A 74 7.85 -4.14 12.79
C ILE A 74 8.79 -4.27 13.98
N GLU A 75 9.63 -3.25 14.17
CA GLU A 75 10.46 -3.09 15.35
C GLU A 75 9.83 -2.01 16.24
N VAL A 76 9.68 -2.32 17.52
CA VAL A 76 9.07 -1.42 18.53
C VAL A 76 9.87 -1.46 19.82
N VAL A 77 9.72 -0.44 20.67
CA VAL A 77 10.35 -0.41 21.99
C VAL A 77 9.42 -1.08 23.01
N LYS A 78 9.96 -1.86 23.94
CA LYS A 78 9.17 -2.57 24.98
C LYS A 78 8.38 -1.63 25.87
N ALA A 79 8.92 -0.43 26.13
CA ALA A 79 8.29 0.62 26.92
C ALA A 79 7.17 1.36 26.16
N ASP A 80 7.02 1.13 24.86
CA ASP A 80 5.94 1.76 24.10
C ASP A 80 4.59 1.20 24.52
N THR A 81 3.63 2.12 24.62
CA THR A 81 2.22 1.77 24.80
C THR A 81 1.68 1.15 23.52
N ILE A 82 0.66 0.31 23.67
CA ILE A 82 -0.02 -0.30 22.53
C ILE A 82 -0.59 0.77 21.59
N SER A 83 -1.06 1.90 22.11
CA SER A 83 -1.48 3.03 21.27
C SER A 83 -0.39 3.49 20.31
N ASN A 84 0.86 3.61 20.78
CA ASN A 84 1.99 4.02 19.93
C ASN A 84 2.34 2.92 18.92
N VAL A 85 2.31 1.66 19.33
CA VAL A 85 2.52 0.51 18.45
C VAL A 85 1.49 0.47 17.32
N LYS A 86 0.20 0.69 17.62
CA LYS A 86 -0.87 0.75 16.62
C LYS A 86 -0.65 1.89 15.62
N ALA A 87 -0.19 3.06 16.09
CA ALA A 87 0.15 4.17 15.21
C ALA A 87 1.34 3.84 14.29
N LEU A 88 2.36 3.14 14.81
CA LEU A 88 3.48 2.65 14.01
C LEU A 88 3.03 1.64 12.94
N VAL A 89 2.15 0.70 13.31
CA VAL A 89 1.53 -0.27 12.40
C VAL A 89 0.81 0.44 11.25
N LEU A 90 0.03 1.47 11.54
CA LEU A 90 -0.66 2.28 10.53
C LEU A 90 0.28 3.08 9.64
N LYS A 91 1.39 3.57 10.19
CA LYS A 91 2.42 4.30 9.45
C LYS A 91 3.19 3.38 8.49
N GLN A 92 3.58 2.19 8.96
CA GLN A 92 4.33 1.20 8.18
C GLN A 92 3.40 0.27 7.38
N TRP A 93 2.11 0.62 7.26
CA TRP A 93 1.12 -0.21 6.59
C TRP A 93 1.52 -0.46 5.12
N PRO A 94 1.70 -1.72 4.69
CA PRO A 94 2.15 -2.03 3.34
C PRO A 94 1.20 -1.51 2.27
N ILE A 95 1.77 -0.95 1.21
CA ILE A 95 1.01 -0.35 0.11
C ILE A 95 0.11 -1.38 -0.60
N GLU A 96 0.57 -2.63 -0.65
CA GLU A 96 -0.19 -3.75 -1.22
C GLU A 96 -1.49 -4.04 -0.44
N TRP A 97 -1.67 -3.49 0.77
CA TRP A 97 -2.80 -3.75 1.66
C TRP A 97 -3.63 -2.50 1.94
N ASN A 98 -3.48 -1.45 1.11
CA ASN A 98 -4.15 -0.16 1.32
C ASN A 98 -5.68 -0.29 1.37
N ASN A 99 -6.26 -1.27 0.67
CA ASN A 99 -7.71 -1.54 0.69
C ASN A 99 -8.24 -1.98 2.06
N SER A 100 -7.38 -2.52 2.94
CA SER A 100 -7.74 -2.95 4.29
C SER A 100 -7.08 -2.07 5.36
N LYS A 101 -6.57 -0.90 4.96
CA LYS A 101 -5.96 0.06 5.88
C LYS A 101 -7.07 0.67 6.76
N PRO A 102 -6.95 0.59 8.10
CA PRO A 102 -7.87 1.29 9.00
C PRO A 102 -7.79 2.81 8.82
N SER A 103 -8.89 3.52 9.05
CA SER A 103 -8.93 4.98 8.97
C SER A 103 -8.39 5.64 10.24
N SER A 104 -8.46 4.94 11.38
CA SER A 104 -7.95 5.41 12.67
C SER A 104 -7.16 4.33 13.43
N VAL A 105 -6.32 4.78 14.37
CA VAL A 105 -5.57 3.92 15.31
C VAL A 105 -6.51 3.11 16.21
N ASP A 106 -7.67 3.66 16.55
CA ASP A 106 -8.64 3.01 17.43
C ASP A 106 -9.37 1.82 16.79
N GLU A 107 -9.47 1.80 15.46
CA GLU A 107 -10.07 0.69 14.71
C GLU A 107 -9.15 -0.53 14.65
N LEU A 108 -7.86 -0.35 14.96
CA LEU A 108 -6.89 -1.43 14.94
C LEU A 108 -6.85 -2.13 16.29
N ASN A 109 -7.04 -3.46 16.28
CA ASN A 109 -6.94 -4.28 17.48
C ASN A 109 -5.79 -5.27 17.35
N ILE A 110 -4.94 -5.32 18.38
CA ILE A 110 -3.83 -6.26 18.46
C ILE A 110 -4.22 -7.36 19.43
N ILE A 111 -4.12 -8.61 18.96
CA ILE A 111 -4.38 -9.79 19.75
C ILE A 111 -3.06 -10.53 19.98
N TYR A 112 -2.74 -10.81 21.23
CA TYR A 112 -1.58 -11.59 21.61
C TYR A 112 -2.01 -12.75 22.52
N LEU A 113 -1.70 -13.99 22.10
CA LEU A 113 -2.07 -15.23 22.81
C LEU A 113 -3.57 -15.28 23.20
N GLY A 114 -4.44 -14.84 22.29
CA GLY A 114 -5.89 -14.81 22.50
C GLY A 114 -6.41 -13.66 23.37
N LYS A 115 -5.56 -12.69 23.75
CA LYS A 115 -5.95 -11.51 24.54
C LYS A 115 -5.84 -10.25 23.69
N PHE A 116 -6.85 -9.40 23.78
CA PHE A 116 -6.79 -8.05 23.22
C PHE A 116 -5.88 -7.18 24.08
N LEU A 117 -4.96 -6.47 23.41
CA LEU A 117 -4.07 -5.52 24.05
C LEU A 117 -4.74 -4.14 24.08
N ALA A 118 -4.96 -3.61 25.28
CA ALA A 118 -5.56 -2.29 25.50
C ALA A 118 -4.57 -1.17 25.20
N ASN A 119 -5.07 -0.01 24.77
CA ASN A 119 -4.25 1.13 24.33
C ASN A 119 -3.28 1.64 25.42
N GLU A 120 -3.73 1.65 26.69
CA GLU A 120 -2.94 2.06 27.85
C GLU A 120 -1.95 0.99 28.35
N SER A 121 -1.98 -0.23 27.82
CA SER A 121 -1.00 -1.25 28.20
C SER A 121 0.37 -0.97 27.54
N SER A 122 1.44 -1.39 28.21
CA SER A 122 2.80 -1.44 27.64
C SER A 122 3.11 -2.86 27.14
N LEU A 123 4.01 -2.98 26.16
CA LEU A 123 4.48 -4.30 25.70
C LEU A 123 5.26 -5.04 26.79
N GLU A 124 5.97 -4.31 27.66
CA GLU A 124 6.78 -4.87 28.74
C GLU A 124 5.97 -5.74 29.70
N CYS A 125 4.75 -5.32 30.04
CA CYS A 125 3.95 -5.94 31.09
C CYS A 125 3.08 -7.11 30.57
N LYS A 126 3.05 -7.33 29.25
CA LYS A 126 2.20 -8.35 28.61
C LYS A 126 2.97 -9.45 27.89
N ILE A 127 4.25 -9.24 27.57
CA ILE A 127 5.08 -10.15 26.78
C ILE A 127 6.21 -10.80 27.62
N THR A 128 6.27 -10.49 28.92
CA THR A 128 7.17 -11.13 29.90
C THR A 128 6.43 -12.22 30.67
#